data_AF-A0A968QMW1-F1
#
_entry.id   AF-A0A968QMW1-F1
#
_cell.length_a   1.000
_cell.length_b   1.000
_cell.length_c   1.000
_cell.angle_alpha   90.00
_cell.angle_beta   90.00
_cell.angle_gamma   90.00
#
_symmetry.space_group_name_H-M   'P 1'
#
loop_
_entity.id
_entity.type
_entity.pdbx_description
1 polymer ?
#
loop_
_entity_poly.entity_id
_entity_poly.type
_entity_poly.pdbx_seq_one_letter_code
_entity_poly.pdbx_strand_id
1 'polypeptide(L)'
;MLWLKHINGLAEKNLKAEAAARGVNPDRLIFAPKWESKEEHLARLRLADLVLDTRIFNGHSTSADALWVGVPVITILGKHFASRVCSSLLNAVGLPELITRNLQEYETLALRLAHTPMLLQQIRQKLAKTG
;
A
#
# COMPACT_ATOMS: atom_id res chain seq x y z
N MET A 1 11.07 5.98 -0.01
CA MET A 1 11.36 4.92 1.00
C MET A 1 10.23 3.88 0.92
N LEU A 2 10.48 2.61 1.22
CA LEU A 2 9.47 1.55 1.25
C LEU A 2 9.42 0.95 2.65
N TRP A 3 8.22 0.94 3.25
CA TRP A 3 7.97 0.37 4.57
C TRP A 3 7.45 -1.05 4.48
N LEU A 4 8.11 -1.96 5.18
CA LEU A 4 7.79 -3.38 5.20
C LEU A 4 7.63 -3.86 6.64
N LYS A 5 6.81 -4.90 6.83
CA LYS A 5 6.71 -5.60 8.12
C LYS A 5 7.97 -6.43 8.33
N HIS A 6 8.61 -6.30 9.49
CA HIS A 6 9.66 -7.23 9.87
C HIS A 6 9.06 -8.62 10.14
N ILE A 7 9.48 -9.63 9.38
CA ILE A 7 9.06 -11.02 9.56
C ILE A 7 10.12 -11.76 10.38
N ASN A 8 11.36 -11.74 9.90
CA ASN A 8 12.55 -12.28 10.56
C ASN A 8 13.80 -11.70 9.88
N GLY A 9 14.96 -11.89 10.51
CA GLY A 9 16.23 -11.34 10.00
C GLY A 9 16.66 -11.92 8.64
N LEU A 10 16.24 -13.14 8.30
CA LEU A 10 16.55 -13.74 7.00
C LEU A 10 15.75 -13.07 5.87
N ALA A 11 14.46 -12.83 6.08
CA ALA A 11 13.59 -12.14 5.13
C ALA A 11 14.09 -10.71 4.90
N GLU A 12 14.45 -9.98 5.96
CA GLU A 12 15.04 -8.65 5.85
C GLU A 12 16.34 -8.67 5.01
N LYS A 13 17.27 -9.57 5.34
CA LYS A 13 18.53 -9.72 4.61
C LYS A 13 18.30 -10.01 3.12
N ASN A 14 17.41 -10.95 2.82
CA ASN A 14 17.13 -11.35 1.44
C ASN A 14 16.48 -10.22 0.64
N LEU A 15 15.56 -9.48 1.24
CA LEU A 15 14.89 -8.34 0.58
C LEU A 15 15.85 -7.17 0.34
N LYS A 16 16.74 -6.89 1.29
CA LYS A 16 17.81 -5.89 1.11
C LYS A 16 18.79 -6.29 0.00
N ALA A 17 19.19 -7.57 -0.07
CA ALA A 17 20.05 -8.07 -1.13
C ALA A 17 19.37 -7.99 -2.51
N GLU A 18 18.09 -8.36 -2.61
CA GLU A 18 17.32 -8.25 -3.85
C GLU A 18 17.16 -6.80 -4.31
N ALA A 19 16.93 -5.86 -3.38
CA ALA A 19 16.89 -4.43 -3.69
C ALA A 19 18.22 -3.95 -4.29
N ALA A 20 19.35 -4.32 -3.68
CA ALA A 20 20.68 -3.98 -4.20
C ALA A 20 20.90 -4.56 -5.60
N ALA A 21 20.55 -5.83 -5.82
CA ALA A 21 20.66 -6.49 -7.11
C ALA A 21 19.84 -5.80 -8.22
N ARG A 22 18.75 -5.13 -7.84
CA ARG A 22 17.90 -4.32 -8.75
C ARG A 22 18.29 -2.84 -8.81
N GLY A 23 19.43 -2.45 -8.26
CA GLY A 23 19.92 -1.07 -8.27
C GLY A 23 19.19 -0.12 -7.32
N VAL A 24 18.44 -0.65 -6.35
CA VAL A 24 17.76 0.14 -5.32
C VAL A 24 18.61 0.13 -4.05
N ASN A 25 18.96 1.31 -3.53
CA ASN A 25 19.67 1.42 -2.25
C ASN A 25 18.88 0.66 -1.14
N PRO A 26 19.48 -0.37 -0.50
CA PRO A 26 18.83 -1.16 0.56
C PRO A 26 18.33 -0.35 1.75
N ASP A 27 18.96 0.79 2.06
CA ASP A 27 18.55 1.67 3.16
C ASP A 27 17.20 2.36 2.89
N ARG A 28 16.71 2.29 1.65
CA ARG A 28 15.34 2.72 1.32
C ARG A 28 14.28 1.72 1.80
N LEU A 29 14.66 0.49 2.18
CA LEU A 29 13.77 -0.49 2.79
C LEU A 29 13.83 -0.37 4.31
N ILE A 30 12.73 0.07 4.93
CA ILE A 30 12.62 0.14 6.38
C ILE A 30 11.69 -0.98 6.85
N PHE A 31 12.21 -1.79 7.77
CA PHE A 31 11.49 -2.89 8.38
C PHE A 31 10.98 -2.42 9.74
N ALA A 32 9.67 -2.26 9.85
CA ALA A 32 9.08 -1.80 11.09
C ALA A 32 8.94 -3.00 12.07
N PRO A 33 9.24 -2.80 13.37
CA PRO A 33 9.28 -3.86 14.38
C PRO A 33 7.89 -4.48 14.61
N LYS A 34 7.80 -5.57 15.38
CA LYS A 34 6.50 -6.14 15.74
C LYS A 34 5.74 -5.13 16.63
N TRP A 35 4.43 -4.98 16.39
CA TRP A 35 3.55 -4.10 17.18
C TRP A 35 2.93 -4.90 18.33
N GLU A 36 2.73 -4.23 19.47
CA GLU A 36 2.11 -4.83 20.64
C GLU A 36 0.58 -4.70 20.61
N SER A 37 0.05 -3.70 19.90
CA SER A 37 -1.40 -3.45 19.80
C SER A 37 -1.89 -3.10 18.39
N LYS A 38 -3.22 -3.14 18.21
CA LYS A 38 -3.88 -2.71 16.97
C LYS A 38 -3.79 -1.19 16.81
N GLU A 39 -3.87 -0.46 17.91
CA GLU A 39 -3.82 0.99 17.96
C GLU A 39 -2.48 1.51 17.45
N GLU A 40 -1.37 0.90 17.86
CA GLU A 40 -0.02 1.21 17.35
C GLU A 40 0.08 0.96 15.84
N HIS A 41 -0.52 -0.13 15.36
CA HIS A 41 -0.55 -0.43 13.93
C HIS A 41 -1.27 0.66 13.13
N LEU A 42 -2.44 1.09 13.60
CA LEU A 42 -3.24 2.14 12.96
C LEU A 42 -2.55 3.51 13.02
N ALA A 43 -1.95 3.86 14.16
CA ALA A 43 -1.21 5.11 14.33
C ALA A 43 -0.03 5.20 13.35
N ARG A 44 0.72 4.10 13.18
CA ARG A 44 1.80 4.04 12.18
C ARG A 44 1.28 4.14 10.76
N LEU A 45 0.19 3.44 10.43
CA LEU A 45 -0.38 3.49 9.07
C LEU A 45 -0.68 4.93 8.65
N ARG A 46 -1.17 5.80 9.54
CA ARG A 46 -1.42 7.22 9.25
C ARG A 46 -0.19 7.97 8.71
N LEU A 47 1.01 7.53 9.06
CA LEU A 47 2.26 8.13 8.63
C LEU A 47 2.67 7.70 7.21
N ALA A 48 2.04 6.64 6.66
CA ALA A 48 2.32 6.21 5.29
C ALA A 48 1.62 7.14 4.29
N ASP A 49 2.31 7.49 3.20
CA ASP A 49 1.75 8.32 2.13
C ASP A 49 0.77 7.56 1.24
N LEU A 50 1.14 6.32 0.89
CA LEU A 50 0.45 5.44 -0.06
C LEU A 50 0.74 3.97 0.31
N VAL A 51 -0.27 3.11 0.22
CA VAL A 51 -0.13 1.66 0.36
C VAL A 51 -0.12 0.99 -1.00
N LEU A 52 0.89 0.14 -1.21
CA LEU A 52 1.06 -0.70 -2.38
C LEU A 52 0.49 -2.09 -2.10
N ASP A 53 -0.66 -2.42 -2.67
CA ASP A 53 -1.27 -3.74 -2.51
C ASP A 53 -0.55 -4.83 -3.33
N THR A 54 -0.55 -6.08 -2.85
CA THR A 54 0.12 -7.20 -3.51
C THR A 54 -0.77 -7.91 -4.55
N ARG A 55 -0.14 -8.39 -5.63
CA ARG A 55 -0.82 -8.89 -6.85
C ARG A 55 -1.62 -10.20 -6.70
N ILE A 56 -1.17 -11.14 -5.87
CA ILE A 56 -1.72 -12.52 -5.83
C ILE A 56 -2.70 -12.70 -4.67
N PHE A 57 -2.36 -12.14 -3.51
CA PHE A 57 -3.24 -12.01 -2.36
C PHE A 57 -3.33 -10.53 -2.03
N ASN A 58 -4.40 -9.91 -2.47
CA ASN A 58 -4.66 -8.51 -2.19
C ASN A 58 -4.92 -8.37 -0.68
N GLY A 59 -4.49 -7.27 -0.09
CA GLY A 59 -4.71 -6.96 1.32
C GLY A 59 -6.20 -6.95 1.61
N HIS A 60 -6.61 -7.81 2.54
CA HIS A 60 -7.97 -7.81 3.09
C HIS A 60 -8.00 -6.80 4.23
N SER A 61 -7.69 -7.25 5.45
CA SER A 61 -7.76 -6.41 6.66
C SER A 61 -6.80 -5.22 6.61
N THR A 62 -5.59 -5.39 6.08
CA THR A 62 -4.58 -4.31 6.03
C THR A 62 -4.99 -3.16 5.10
N SER A 63 -5.66 -3.48 3.98
CA SER A 63 -6.18 -2.45 3.08
C SER A 63 -7.38 -1.72 3.69
N ALA A 64 -8.25 -2.45 4.40
CA ALA A 64 -9.34 -1.84 5.15
C ALA A 64 -8.82 -0.90 6.25
N ASP A 65 -7.83 -1.34 7.04
CA ASP A 65 -7.20 -0.53 8.08
C ASP A 65 -6.55 0.74 7.50
N ALA A 66 -5.88 0.64 6.35
CA ALA A 66 -5.29 1.79 5.66
C ALA A 66 -6.35 2.81 5.23
N LEU A 67 -7.42 2.36 4.57
CA LEU A 67 -8.53 3.23 4.16
C LEU A 67 -9.22 3.86 5.36
N TRP A 68 -9.42 3.09 6.45
CA TRP A 68 -10.02 3.56 7.70
C TRP A 68 -9.23 4.71 8.34
N VAL A 69 -7.90 4.70 8.22
CA VAL A 69 -7.06 5.79 8.72
C VAL A 69 -6.74 6.87 7.68
N GLY A 70 -7.46 6.88 6.55
CA GLY A 70 -7.35 7.90 5.52
C GLY A 70 -6.12 7.77 4.63
N VAL A 71 -5.52 6.59 4.54
CA VAL A 71 -4.33 6.33 3.71
C VAL A 71 -4.77 5.67 2.39
N PRO A 72 -4.44 6.25 1.23
CA PRO A 72 -4.78 5.67 -0.06
C PRO A 72 -4.12 4.30 -0.28
N VAL A 73 -4.84 3.40 -0.95
CA VAL A 73 -4.37 2.07 -1.36
C VAL A 73 -4.53 1.95 -2.86
N ILE A 74 -3.48 1.55 -3.58
CA ILE A 74 -3.61 1.14 -4.99
C ILE A 74 -3.55 -0.38 -5.13
N THR A 75 -4.34 -0.94 -6.04
CA THR A 75 -4.47 -2.39 -6.23
C THR A 75 -4.53 -2.77 -7.70
N ILE A 76 -4.28 -4.03 -8.01
CA ILE A 76 -4.50 -4.64 -9.33
C ILE A 76 -5.76 -5.48 -9.25
N LEU A 77 -6.72 -5.20 -10.14
CA LEU A 77 -7.93 -5.98 -10.32
C LEU A 77 -7.55 -7.39 -10.79
N GLY A 78 -7.59 -8.34 -9.88
CA GLY A 78 -7.31 -9.72 -10.24
C GLY A 78 -8.56 -10.48 -10.71
N LYS A 79 -8.30 -11.67 -11.27
CA LYS A 79 -9.33 -12.53 -11.88
C LYS A 79 -10.03 -13.46 -10.90
N HIS A 80 -9.53 -13.55 -9.66
CA HIS A 80 -10.01 -14.47 -8.62
C HIS A 80 -10.58 -13.69 -7.43
N PHE A 81 -11.46 -14.31 -6.63
CA PHE A 81 -12.16 -13.64 -5.53
C PHE A 81 -11.22 -12.95 -4.51
N ALA A 82 -10.16 -13.64 -4.08
CA ALA A 82 -9.16 -13.08 -3.16
C ALA A 82 -8.49 -11.80 -3.70
N SER A 83 -8.40 -11.66 -5.02
CA SER A 83 -7.83 -10.50 -5.70
C SER A 83 -8.84 -9.39 -6.04
N ARG A 84 -10.06 -9.47 -5.51
CA ARG A 84 -11.12 -8.46 -5.72
C ARG A 84 -11.53 -7.74 -4.45
N VAL A 85 -11.03 -8.13 -3.28
CA VAL A 85 -11.43 -7.53 -2.00
C VAL A 85 -11.03 -6.06 -1.91
N CYS A 86 -9.75 -5.73 -2.16
CA CYS A 86 -9.31 -4.35 -2.16
C CYS A 86 -10.05 -3.50 -3.22
N SER A 87 -10.27 -4.05 -4.43
CA SER A 87 -11.07 -3.38 -5.46
C SER A 87 -12.51 -3.11 -5.01
N SER A 88 -13.13 -4.04 -4.28
CA SER A 88 -14.48 -3.85 -3.72
C SER A 88 -14.50 -2.72 -2.69
N LEU A 89 -13.53 -2.70 -1.78
CA LEU A 89 -13.38 -1.64 -0.78
C LEU A 89 -13.21 -0.26 -1.44
N LEU A 90 -12.34 -0.17 -2.45
CA LEU A 90 -12.09 1.07 -3.19
C LEU A 90 -13.33 1.57 -3.92
N ASN A 91 -14.14 0.68 -4.51
CA ASN A 91 -15.42 1.08 -5.09
C ASN A 91 -16.39 1.59 -4.01
N ALA A 92 -16.46 0.91 -2.86
CA ALA A 92 -17.36 1.29 -1.77
C ALA A 92 -17.02 2.68 -1.18
N VAL A 93 -15.74 3.04 -1.12
CA VAL A 93 -15.29 4.37 -0.65
C VAL A 93 -15.22 5.43 -1.76
N GLY A 94 -15.66 5.12 -2.98
CA GLY A 94 -15.74 6.06 -4.10
C GLY A 94 -14.40 6.40 -4.76
N LEU A 95 -13.44 5.46 -4.75
CA LEU A 95 -12.10 5.62 -5.33
C LEU A 95 -11.76 4.55 -6.40
N PRO A 96 -12.60 4.36 -7.43
CA PRO A 96 -12.30 3.41 -8.51
C PRO A 96 -11.03 3.77 -9.29
N GLU A 97 -10.57 5.03 -9.25
CA GLU A 97 -9.34 5.48 -9.91
C GLU A 97 -8.06 4.86 -9.31
N LEU A 98 -8.14 4.23 -8.14
CA LEU A 98 -7.01 3.52 -7.51
C LEU A 98 -6.94 2.04 -7.88
N ILE A 99 -7.84 1.57 -8.76
CA ILE A 99 -7.90 0.20 -9.23
C ILE A 99 -7.26 0.12 -10.61
N THR A 100 -6.18 -0.66 -10.73
CA THR A 100 -5.43 -0.85 -11.98
C THR A 100 -5.70 -2.25 -12.55
N ARG A 101 -5.39 -2.52 -13.83
CA ARG A 101 -5.73 -3.79 -14.49
C ARG A 101 -4.53 -4.69 -14.76
N ASN A 102 -3.33 -4.14 -14.68
CA ASN A 102 -2.08 -4.84 -14.93
C ASN A 102 -0.92 -4.14 -14.20
N LEU A 103 0.27 -4.76 -14.23
CA LEU A 103 1.46 -4.23 -13.58
C LEU A 103 1.92 -2.88 -14.13
N GLN A 104 1.77 -2.65 -15.43
CA GLN A 104 2.19 -1.40 -16.06
C GLN A 104 1.34 -0.21 -15.61
N GLU A 105 0.02 -0.39 -15.57
CA GLU A 105 -0.91 0.60 -15.02
C GLU A 105 -0.65 0.85 -13.53
N TYR A 106 -0.37 -0.21 -12.78
CA TYR A 106 -0.05 -0.13 -11.36
C TYR A 106 1.20 0.70 -11.10
N GLU A 107 2.29 0.41 -11.82
CA GLU A 107 3.55 1.15 -11.73
C GLU A 107 3.35 2.62 -12.14
N THR A 108 2.66 2.86 -13.27
CA THR A 108 2.37 4.21 -13.76
C THR A 108 1.60 5.02 -12.72
N LEU A 109 0.58 4.42 -12.11
CA LEU A 109 -0.22 5.08 -11.07
C LEU A 109 0.59 5.32 -9.80
N ALA A 110 1.37 4.33 -9.34
CA ALA A 110 2.24 4.44 -8.17
C ALA A 110 3.22 5.62 -8.33
N LEU A 111 3.88 5.70 -9.49
CA LEU A 111 4.80 6.79 -9.82
C LEU A 111 4.08 8.13 -9.87
N ARG A 112 2.93 8.21 -10.55
CA ARG A 112 2.15 9.44 -10.64
C ARG A 112 1.77 9.98 -9.26
N LEU A 113 1.31 9.11 -8.35
CA LEU A 113 0.96 9.48 -6.99
C LEU A 113 2.19 9.89 -6.18
N ALA A 114 3.29 9.14 -6.28
CA ALA A 114 4.53 9.43 -5.57
C ALA A 114 5.16 10.77 -5.99
N HIS A 115 5.00 11.17 -7.25
CA HIS A 115 5.54 12.43 -7.78
C HIS A 115 4.56 13.61 -7.73
N THR A 116 3.30 13.40 -7.34
CA THR A 116 2.26 14.45 -7.34
C THR A 116 1.60 14.58 -5.96
N PRO A 117 2.22 15.31 -5.01
CA PRO A 117 1.68 15.47 -3.66
C PRO A 117 0.24 16.01 -3.61
N MET A 118 -0.11 16.93 -4.51
CA MET A 118 -1.46 17.48 -4.61
C MET A 118 -2.52 16.40 -4.93
N LEU A 119 -2.17 15.42 -5.78
CA LEU A 119 -3.09 14.34 -6.14
C LEU A 119 -3.34 13.42 -4.94
N LEU A 120 -2.28 13.08 -4.19
CA LEU A 120 -2.41 12.34 -2.94
C LEU A 120 -3.29 13.07 -1.92
N GLN A 121 -3.10 14.38 -1.77
CA GLN A 121 -3.92 15.20 -0.88
C GLN A 121 -5.40 15.20 -1.30
N GLN A 122 -5.70 15.33 -2.59
CA GLN A 122 -7.07 15.25 -3.11
C GLN A 122 -7.71 13.89 -2.82
N ILE A 123 -6.98 12.79 -3.00
CA ILE A 123 -7.48 11.45 -2.70
C ILE A 123 -7.75 11.29 -1.20
N ARG A 124 -6.85 11.78 -0.34
CA ARG A 124 -7.05 11.77 1.13
C ARG A 124 -8.28 12.57 1.53
N GLN A 125 -8.50 13.73 0.91
CA GLN A 125 -9.70 14.54 1.15
C GLN A 125 -10.99 13.83 0.70
N LYS A 126 -10.95 13.05 -0.38
CA LYS A 126 -12.08 12.21 -0.78
C LYS A 126 -12.34 11.14 0.28
N LEU A 127 -11.32 10.40 0.73
CA LEU A 127 -11.45 9.38 1.78
C LEU A 127 -12.08 9.93 3.06
N ALA A 128 -11.65 11.10 3.50
CA ALA A 128 -12.15 11.74 4.72
C ALA A 128 -13.63 12.17 4.63
N LYS A 129 -14.22 12.22 3.43
CA LYS A 129 -15.64 12.56 3.22
C LYS A 129 -16.55 11.32 3.16
N THR A 130 -15.97 10.13 3.00
CA THR A 130 -16.71 8.88 2.82
C THR A 130 -16.80 8.04 4.11
N GLY A 131 -16.19 8.48 5.21
CA GLY A 131 -16.31 7.90 6.55
C GLY A 131 -16.93 8.89 7.53
#